data_AF-A0A078KHE6-F1
#
_entry.id   AF-A0A078KHE6-F1
#
_cell.length_a   1.000
_cell.length_b   1.000
_cell.length_c   1.000
_cell.angle_alpha   90.00
_cell.angle_beta   90.00
_cell.angle_gamma   90.00
#
_symmetry.space_group_name_H-M   'P 1'
#
loop_
_entity.id
_entity.type
_entity.pdbx_description
1 polymer ?
#
loop_
_entity_poly.entity_id
_entity_poly.type
_entity_poly.pdbx_seq_one_letter_code
_entity_poly.pdbx_strand_id
1 'polypeptide(L)'
;MKTIKIAGFVLTFLSTLLAKRLAVSNSLNFVNNAPKQLQKRSPQKLRATEYKLDNRTIRGPLSPINEYILIQKNDAHDTTEAGVFIGDTLKKNQYVGKVLAVGTGIVNPKNGQRVPIDVEIGDLVIFNPSDGNKLKYNDKDCLLISNEEILGKINDSSMEVNPENITPFYDRVLIKLVNQNINSDSLIIMPESQNNEKSCDGLVVATGSGNYDEHNNKIPLDIRINDYIKFSPFSNESCEFTYKNEKYTFVKARYIMAKY
;
A
#
# COMPACT_ATOMS: atom_id res chain seq x y z
N MET A 1 -31.04 58.84 18.12
CA MET A 1 -31.48 59.92 17.20
C MET A 1 -30.42 61.00 17.14
N LYS A 2 -30.11 61.44 15.90
CA LYS A 2 -29.43 62.68 15.49
C LYS A 2 -27.93 62.84 15.73
N THR A 3 -27.18 62.47 14.69
CA THR A 3 -26.04 63.23 14.17
C THR A 3 -26.45 64.65 13.78
N ILE A 4 -25.55 65.63 13.95
CA ILE A 4 -25.41 66.84 13.10
C ILE A 4 -23.96 67.31 13.21
N LYS A 5 -23.52 67.93 12.12
CA LYS A 5 -22.18 68.09 11.58
C LYS A 5 -21.89 69.61 11.48
N ILE A 6 -20.60 69.93 11.36
CA ILE A 6 -20.02 71.01 10.52
C ILE A 6 -19.70 72.39 11.14
N ALA A 7 -18.48 72.81 10.77
CA ALA A 7 -17.98 74.15 10.41
C ALA A 7 -17.30 75.02 11.46
N GLY A 8 -16.02 75.25 11.18
CA GLY A 8 -15.61 76.57 10.74
C GLY A 8 -14.61 77.25 11.67
N PHE A 9 -13.34 77.30 11.25
CA PHE A 9 -12.50 78.41 11.68
C PHE A 9 -11.51 78.81 10.58
N VAL A 10 -11.76 79.99 10.02
CA VAL A 10 -10.97 80.66 8.99
C VAL A 10 -10.02 81.66 9.67
N LEU A 11 -8.74 81.43 9.38
CA LEU A 11 -7.59 82.34 9.24
C LEU A 11 -7.79 83.87 9.41
N THR A 12 -6.92 84.50 10.20
CA THR A 12 -6.26 85.81 9.94
C THR A 12 -5.02 85.93 10.87
N PHE A 13 -3.78 85.82 10.36
CA PHE A 13 -2.87 86.86 9.85
C PHE A 13 -2.48 87.95 10.87
N LEU A 14 -1.19 87.97 11.31
CA LEU A 14 -0.23 89.03 10.93
C LEU A 14 1.22 88.75 11.39
N SER A 15 2.11 88.81 10.40
CA SER A 15 3.51 89.33 10.38
C SER A 15 4.46 89.13 11.57
N THR A 16 5.65 88.58 11.29
CA THR A 16 6.85 89.41 11.00
C THR A 16 7.99 88.55 10.44
N LEU A 17 8.60 89.01 9.36
CA LEU A 17 9.80 88.46 8.73
C LEU A 17 11.04 88.65 9.62
N LEU A 18 11.85 87.61 9.79
CA LEU A 18 13.31 87.77 9.74
C LEU A 18 13.98 86.48 9.24
N ALA A 19 14.97 86.69 8.38
CA ALA A 19 15.45 85.76 7.39
C ALA A 19 16.35 84.63 7.91
N LYS A 20 16.08 83.43 7.38
CA LYS A 20 17.02 82.37 6.95
C LYS A 20 18.51 82.57 7.30
N ARG A 21 19.00 81.67 8.17
CA ARG A 21 20.29 80.98 7.95
C ARG A 21 20.08 79.49 8.19
N LEU A 22 19.76 78.77 7.11
CA LEU A 22 19.77 77.31 7.06
C LEU A 22 21.23 76.85 7.05
N ALA A 23 21.68 76.22 8.13
CA ALA A 23 22.83 75.34 8.05
C ALA A 23 22.40 74.11 7.25
N VAL A 24 22.80 74.05 5.98
CA VAL A 24 22.66 72.85 5.14
C VAL A 24 23.71 71.86 5.62
N SER A 25 23.37 70.99 6.57
CA SER A 25 24.10 69.73 6.74
C SER A 25 23.60 68.76 5.69
N ASN A 26 24.30 68.67 4.56
CA ASN A 26 24.13 67.55 3.64
C ASN A 26 24.60 66.28 4.37
N SER A 27 23.68 65.57 5.01
CA SER A 27 23.91 64.16 5.31
C SER A 27 23.79 63.40 4.00
N LEU A 28 24.92 63.18 3.33
CA LEU A 28 25.04 62.19 2.28
C LEU A 28 24.73 60.82 2.90
N ASN A 29 23.49 60.37 2.77
CA ASN A 29 23.15 58.98 3.00
C ASN A 29 23.76 58.18 1.86
N PHE A 30 25.02 57.80 2.01
CA PHE A 30 25.59 56.72 1.22
C PHE A 30 24.75 55.47 1.51
N VAL A 31 23.96 55.06 0.54
CA VAL A 31 23.36 53.72 0.54
C VAL A 31 24.54 52.76 0.53
N ASN A 32 24.82 52.14 1.68
CA ASN A 32 25.76 51.03 1.77
C ASN A 32 25.16 49.84 1.01
N ASN A 33 25.36 49.81 -0.30
CA ASN A 33 25.27 48.60 -1.11
C ASN A 33 26.53 47.77 -0.87
N ALA A 34 26.82 47.44 0.39
CA ALA A 34 27.69 46.30 0.65
C ALA A 34 26.91 45.07 0.18
N PRO A 35 27.45 44.24 -0.73
CA PRO A 35 26.79 43.00 -1.08
C PRO A 35 26.56 42.24 0.23
N LYS A 36 25.29 41.89 0.52
CA LYS A 36 24.97 40.96 1.61
C LYS A 36 25.87 39.74 1.38
N GLN A 37 26.89 39.57 2.23
CA GLN A 37 27.71 38.38 2.16
C GLN A 37 26.76 37.22 2.37
N LEU A 38 26.56 36.43 1.32
CA LEU A 38 25.88 35.15 1.40
C LEU A 38 26.69 34.35 2.41
N GLN A 39 26.22 34.30 3.66
CA GLN A 39 26.72 33.36 4.63
C GLN A 39 26.55 32.00 3.97
N LYS A 40 27.65 31.39 3.54
CA LYS A 40 27.66 30.00 3.11
C LYS A 40 27.13 29.23 4.30
N ARG A 41 25.83 28.92 4.28
CA ARG A 41 25.26 27.92 5.16
C ARG A 41 26.18 26.72 4.97
N SER A 42 26.86 26.32 6.03
CA SER A 42 27.62 25.07 6.04
C SER A 42 26.77 24.04 5.32
N PRO A 43 27.27 23.29 4.33
CA PRO A 43 26.47 22.24 3.74
C PRO A 43 26.12 21.32 4.90
N GLN A 44 24.85 21.38 5.32
CA GLN A 44 24.34 20.44 6.28
C GLN A 44 24.61 19.11 5.60
N LYS A 45 25.58 18.35 6.10
CA LYS A 45 26.01 17.09 5.51
C LYS A 45 24.75 16.25 5.46
N LEU A 46 24.09 16.23 4.29
CA LEU A 46 22.89 15.45 4.07
C LEU A 46 23.35 14.06 4.45
N ARG A 47 22.80 13.51 5.55
CA ARG A 47 23.06 12.13 5.92
C ARG A 47 22.48 11.34 4.76
N ALA A 48 23.31 11.00 3.78
CA ALA A 48 22.90 10.14 2.70
C ALA A 48 22.49 8.85 3.40
N THR A 49 21.19 8.55 3.38
CA THR A 49 20.69 7.26 3.80
C THR A 49 21.42 6.25 2.92
N GLU A 50 22.35 5.51 3.50
CA GLU A 50 23.08 4.48 2.75
C GLU A 50 22.09 3.36 2.49
N TYR A 51 21.82 3.13 1.21
CA TYR A 51 20.97 2.02 0.77
C TYR A 51 21.86 0.82 0.45
N LYS A 52 21.45 -0.36 0.90
CA LYS A 52 22.17 -1.62 0.63
C LYS A 52 21.27 -2.62 -0.08
N LEU A 53 21.80 -3.27 -1.10
CA LEU A 53 21.17 -4.39 -1.79
C LEU A 53 22.17 -5.56 -1.84
N ASP A 54 21.85 -6.68 -1.20
CA ASP A 54 22.70 -7.88 -1.15
C ASP A 54 24.17 -7.57 -0.82
N ASN A 55 24.38 -6.82 0.28
CA ASN A 55 25.68 -6.32 0.75
C ASN A 55 26.41 -5.34 -0.19
N ARG A 56 25.73 -4.80 -1.21
CA ARG A 56 26.27 -3.75 -2.10
C ARG A 56 25.62 -2.41 -1.78
N THR A 57 26.43 -1.38 -1.60
CA THR A 57 25.93 -0.01 -1.43
C THR A 57 25.41 0.54 -2.77
N ILE A 58 24.16 0.97 -2.80
CA ILE A 58 23.52 1.58 -3.97
C ILE A 58 23.33 3.09 -3.76
N ARG A 59 23.24 3.84 -4.86
CA ARG A 59 23.25 5.32 -4.85
C ARG A 59 21.94 5.95 -4.35
N GLY A 60 20.86 5.19 -4.24
CA GLY A 60 19.53 5.69 -3.88
C GLY A 60 18.58 4.55 -3.51
N PRO A 61 17.31 4.87 -3.21
CA PRO A 61 16.32 3.85 -2.85
C PRO A 61 16.13 2.87 -4.00
N LEU A 62 15.91 1.59 -3.66
CA LEU A 62 15.59 0.57 -4.64
C LEU A 62 14.23 0.88 -5.28
N SER A 63 14.22 1.07 -6.60
CA SER A 63 13.00 1.28 -7.39
C SER A 63 12.77 0.05 -8.28
N PRO A 64 11.76 -0.77 -8.00
CA PRO A 64 11.30 -1.81 -8.91
C PRO A 64 10.88 -1.22 -10.27
N ILE A 65 10.90 -2.05 -11.30
CA ILE A 65 10.50 -1.70 -12.67
C ILE A 65 9.24 -2.49 -13.03
N ASN A 66 8.43 -1.99 -13.97
CA ASN A 66 7.20 -2.63 -14.43
C ASN A 66 6.24 -2.97 -13.26
N GLU A 67 5.71 -4.18 -13.20
CA GLU A 67 4.79 -4.71 -12.19
C GLU A 67 5.46 -5.26 -10.93
N TYR A 68 6.79 -5.19 -10.82
CA TYR A 68 7.47 -5.72 -9.65
C TYR A 68 7.25 -4.84 -8.42
N ILE A 69 7.08 -5.49 -7.28
CA ILE A 69 6.82 -4.86 -5.99
C ILE A 69 7.80 -5.44 -4.96
N LEU A 70 8.42 -4.54 -4.20
CA LEU A 70 9.34 -4.90 -3.13
C LEU A 70 8.56 -5.02 -1.82
N ILE A 71 8.59 -6.20 -1.23
CA ILE A 71 7.90 -6.53 0.02
C ILE A 71 8.93 -6.89 1.09
N GLN A 72 8.85 -6.24 2.24
CA GLN A 72 9.53 -6.70 3.44
C GLN A 72 8.73 -7.85 4.04
N LYS A 73 9.36 -9.01 4.25
CA LYS A 73 8.72 -10.06 5.03
C LYS A 73 8.59 -9.59 6.48
N ASN A 74 7.47 -9.90 7.10
CA ASN A 74 7.38 -9.71 8.55
C ASN A 74 8.17 -10.84 9.22
N ASP A 75 9.16 -10.47 10.01
CA ASP A 75 9.85 -11.42 10.88
C ASP A 75 8.83 -11.98 11.86
N ALA A 76 8.71 -13.31 11.90
CA ALA A 76 7.88 -13.97 12.89
C ALA A 76 8.48 -13.65 14.27
N HIS A 77 7.79 -12.82 15.05
CA HIS A 77 8.10 -12.73 16.47
C HIS A 77 7.62 -14.05 17.09
N ASP A 78 8.51 -15.03 17.15
CA ASP A 78 8.25 -16.42 17.58
C ASP A 78 8.01 -16.57 19.09
N THR A 79 7.62 -15.50 19.77
CA THR A 79 7.43 -15.50 21.22
C THR A 79 6.22 -14.64 21.55
N THR A 80 5.08 -15.29 21.77
CA THR A 80 4.12 -14.75 22.74
C THR A 80 4.75 -14.84 24.13
N GLU A 81 4.47 -13.88 25.01
CA GLU A 81 5.03 -13.74 26.37
C GLU A 81 4.83 -14.97 27.29
N ALA A 82 4.14 -16.02 26.80
CA ALA A 82 3.82 -17.24 27.51
C ALA A 82 4.55 -18.51 27.01
N GLY A 83 5.50 -18.41 26.06
CA GLY A 83 6.39 -19.53 25.70
C GLY A 83 5.74 -20.73 24.99
N VAL A 84 4.53 -20.57 24.43
CA VAL A 84 3.84 -21.63 23.68
C VAL A 84 4.16 -21.50 22.18
N PHE A 85 4.80 -22.52 21.62
CA PHE A 85 5.07 -22.65 20.19
C PHE A 85 3.76 -22.97 19.45
N ILE A 86 3.22 -22.00 18.69
CA ILE A 86 2.02 -22.20 17.85
C ILE A 86 2.48 -22.31 16.40
N GLY A 87 2.67 -23.54 15.93
CA GLY A 87 3.15 -23.84 14.56
C GLY A 87 2.24 -23.33 13.43
N ASP A 88 0.97 -23.03 13.71
CA ASP A 88 0.03 -22.50 12.73
C ASP A 88 0.22 -20.99 12.47
N THR A 89 0.73 -20.23 13.45
CA THR A 89 1.02 -18.80 13.32
C THR A 89 2.21 -18.55 12.39
N LEU A 90 3.19 -19.44 12.43
CA LEU A 90 4.36 -19.43 11.54
C LEU A 90 3.98 -19.50 10.06
N LYS A 91 3.01 -20.35 9.70
CA LYS A 91 2.52 -20.44 8.31
C LYS A 91 1.79 -19.15 7.90
N LYS A 92 0.92 -18.62 8.76
CA LYS A 92 0.15 -17.39 8.47
C LYS A 92 1.05 -16.19 8.20
N ASN A 93 2.11 -16.02 8.98
CA ASN A 93 3.05 -14.90 8.85
C ASN A 93 3.96 -14.98 7.62
N GLN A 94 4.07 -16.15 6.97
CA GLN A 94 4.86 -16.29 5.73
C GLN A 94 4.19 -15.64 4.51
N TYR A 95 2.86 -15.53 4.54
CA TYR A 95 2.06 -14.97 3.45
C TYR A 95 1.88 -13.45 3.57
N VAL A 96 2.29 -12.84 4.68
CA VAL A 96 2.05 -11.42 4.99
C VAL A 96 3.35 -10.64 4.91
N GLY A 97 3.29 -9.46 4.30
CA GLY A 97 4.44 -8.58 4.21
C GLY A 97 4.05 -7.13 4.01
N LYS A 98 5.01 -6.24 4.24
CA LYS A 98 4.84 -4.80 4.09
C LYS A 98 5.47 -4.30 2.80
N VAL A 99 4.73 -3.50 2.04
CA VAL A 99 5.22 -2.94 0.78
C VAL A 99 6.23 -1.82 1.06
N LEU A 100 7.43 -1.93 0.50
CA LEU A 100 8.49 -0.93 0.61
C LEU A 100 8.64 -0.06 -0.64
N ALA A 101 8.42 -0.64 -1.82
CA ALA A 101 8.50 0.08 -3.08
C ALA A 101 7.62 -0.62 -4.14
N VAL A 102 7.06 0.19 -5.05
CA VAL A 102 6.15 -0.26 -6.11
C VAL A 102 6.74 0.14 -7.45
N GLY A 103 6.68 -0.77 -8.42
CA GLY A 103 7.08 -0.50 -9.79
C GLY A 103 6.13 0.47 -10.50
N THR A 104 6.50 0.91 -11.70
CA THR A 104 5.71 1.89 -12.44
C THR A 104 4.45 1.33 -13.12
N GLY A 105 4.28 0.01 -13.17
CA GLY A 105 3.23 -0.69 -13.93
C GLY A 105 3.68 -1.14 -15.32
N ILE A 106 2.98 -2.14 -15.87
CA ILE A 106 3.17 -2.62 -17.25
C ILE A 106 2.61 -1.58 -18.22
N VAL A 107 3.33 -1.33 -19.31
CA VAL A 107 2.84 -0.51 -20.42
C VAL A 107 2.04 -1.40 -21.36
N ASN A 108 0.77 -1.07 -21.60
CA ASN A 108 -0.02 -1.76 -22.60
C ASN A 108 0.46 -1.36 -24.02
N PRO A 109 0.90 -2.32 -24.84
CA PRO A 109 1.51 -2.03 -26.15
C PRO A 109 0.52 -1.45 -27.17
N LYS A 110 -0.79 -1.64 -26.97
CA LYS A 110 -1.83 -1.16 -27.90
C LYS A 110 -2.13 0.32 -27.74
N ASN A 111 -2.17 0.81 -26.49
CA ASN A 111 -2.58 2.17 -26.16
C ASN A 111 -1.43 3.04 -25.63
N GLY A 112 -0.27 2.45 -25.32
CA GLY A 112 0.89 3.12 -24.71
C GLY A 112 0.68 3.59 -23.26
N GLN A 113 -0.46 3.25 -22.64
CA GLN A 113 -0.80 3.63 -21.27
C GLN A 113 -0.26 2.60 -20.29
N ARG A 114 0.07 3.05 -19.07
CA ARG A 114 0.42 2.13 -17.98
C ARG A 114 -0.84 1.56 -17.35
N VAL A 115 -0.82 0.26 -17.09
CA VAL A 115 -1.82 -0.41 -16.26
C VAL A 115 -1.58 0.01 -14.80
N PRO A 116 -2.59 0.56 -14.11
CA PRO A 116 -2.43 0.97 -12.72
C PRO A 116 -2.16 -0.22 -11.79
N ILE A 117 -1.35 0.01 -10.76
CA ILE A 117 -1.12 -0.93 -9.66
C ILE A 117 -1.95 -0.46 -8.47
N ASP A 118 -2.77 -1.34 -7.91
CA ASP A 118 -3.69 -1.05 -6.79
C ASP A 118 -2.99 -1.09 -5.40
N VAL A 119 -1.66 -1.21 -5.39
CA VAL A 119 -0.83 -1.38 -4.18
C VAL A 119 -0.04 -0.12 -3.90
N GLU A 120 -0.06 0.35 -2.66
CA GLU A 120 0.67 1.54 -2.22
C GLU A 120 1.84 1.23 -1.29
N ILE A 121 2.81 2.14 -1.20
CA ILE A 121 3.95 2.01 -0.30
C ILE A 121 3.45 2.09 1.15
N GLY A 122 3.83 1.11 1.97
CA GLY A 122 3.44 1.01 3.36
C GLY A 122 2.25 0.09 3.63
N ASP A 123 1.56 -0.37 2.59
CA ASP A 123 0.46 -1.32 2.71
C ASP A 123 0.92 -2.66 3.28
N LEU A 124 0.05 -3.27 4.09
CA LEU A 124 0.18 -4.65 4.54
C LEU A 124 -0.57 -5.52 3.52
N VAL A 125 0.13 -6.45 2.89
CA VAL A 125 -0.43 -7.28 1.81
C VAL A 125 -0.26 -8.75 2.12
N ILE A 126 -1.22 -9.53 1.63
CA ILE A 126 -1.14 -10.98 1.58
C ILE A 126 -0.75 -11.41 0.17
N PHE A 127 0.24 -12.29 0.07
CA PHE A 127 0.82 -12.73 -1.20
C PHE A 127 1.04 -14.24 -1.19
N ASN A 128 1.15 -14.84 -2.39
CA ASN A 128 1.53 -16.24 -2.52
C ASN A 128 3.02 -16.42 -2.25
N PRO A 129 3.45 -17.44 -1.48
CA PRO A 129 4.85 -17.71 -1.26
C PRO A 129 5.39 -18.44 -2.49
N SER A 130 5.60 -17.69 -3.55
CA SER A 130 6.38 -18.15 -4.69
C SER A 130 7.84 -18.27 -4.25
N ASP A 131 8.63 -19.15 -4.87
CA ASP A 131 10.10 -19.08 -4.84
C ASP A 131 10.59 -17.86 -5.64
N GLY A 132 10.00 -16.70 -5.37
CA GLY A 132 10.36 -15.43 -5.98
C GLY A 132 11.78 -15.02 -5.60
N ASN A 133 12.17 -13.84 -6.08
CA ASN A 133 13.52 -13.35 -5.90
C ASN A 133 13.72 -12.81 -4.47
N LYS A 134 14.20 -13.69 -3.58
CA LYS A 134 14.65 -13.35 -2.22
C LYS A 134 15.89 -12.47 -2.32
N LEU A 135 15.85 -11.32 -1.66
CA LEU A 135 16.97 -10.37 -1.61
C LEU A 135 17.05 -9.70 -0.24
N LYS A 136 18.23 -9.18 0.11
CA LYS A 136 18.41 -8.38 1.31
C LYS A 136 18.47 -6.91 0.96
N TYR A 137 17.50 -6.14 1.44
CA TYR A 137 17.46 -4.69 1.26
C TYR A 137 17.59 -3.99 2.61
N ASN A 138 18.61 -3.14 2.75
CA ASN A 138 18.94 -2.46 4.01
C ASN A 138 19.05 -3.42 5.20
N ASP A 139 19.76 -4.54 5.01
CA ASP A 139 20.01 -5.59 6.01
C ASP A 139 18.73 -6.32 6.48
N LYS A 140 17.60 -6.17 5.76
CA LYS A 140 16.32 -6.85 6.03
C LYS A 140 15.97 -7.83 4.91
N ASP A 141 15.33 -8.94 5.28
CA ASP A 141 14.86 -9.94 4.33
C ASP A 141 13.63 -9.44 3.56
N CYS A 142 13.78 -9.34 2.25
CA CYS A 142 12.76 -8.85 1.34
C CYS A 142 12.51 -9.82 0.20
N LEU A 143 11.36 -9.66 -0.44
CA LEU A 143 10.97 -10.33 -1.66
C LEU A 143 10.71 -9.31 -2.74
N LEU A 144 11.17 -9.59 -3.95
CA LEU A 144 10.73 -8.92 -5.16
C LEU A 144 9.79 -9.86 -5.92
N ILE A 145 8.50 -9.51 -5.94
CA ILE A 145 7.46 -10.32 -6.58
C ILE A 145 6.66 -9.51 -7.59
N SER A 146 5.97 -10.19 -8.49
CA SER A 146 5.02 -9.54 -9.39
C SER A 146 3.76 -9.12 -8.64
N ASN A 147 3.13 -8.05 -9.09
CA ASN A 147 1.79 -7.64 -8.67
C ASN A 147 0.74 -8.77 -8.78
N GLU A 148 0.88 -9.68 -9.75
CA GLU A 148 -0.02 -10.84 -9.85
C GLU A 148 0.09 -11.79 -8.65
N GLU A 149 1.24 -11.85 -7.98
CA GLU A 149 1.43 -12.74 -6.82
C GLU A 149 0.82 -12.17 -5.53
N ILE A 150 0.44 -10.89 -5.54
CA ILE A 150 -0.25 -10.25 -4.44
C ILE A 150 -1.74 -10.58 -4.51
N LEU A 151 -2.26 -11.11 -3.42
CA LEU A 151 -3.62 -11.63 -3.34
C LEU A 151 -4.61 -10.58 -2.83
N GLY A 152 -4.19 -9.74 -1.89
CA GLY A 152 -5.03 -8.70 -1.31
C GLY A 152 -4.32 -7.79 -0.34
N LYS A 153 -5.01 -6.71 0.04
CA LYS A 153 -4.63 -5.78 1.10
C LYS A 153 -5.27 -6.19 2.41
N ILE A 154 -4.53 -6.07 3.50
CA ILE A 154 -5.06 -6.20 4.86
C ILE A 154 -5.24 -4.77 5.39
N ASN A 155 -6.49 -4.41 5.69
CA ASN A 155 -6.84 -3.05 6.13
C ASN A 155 -6.55 -2.81 7.62
N ASP A 156 -6.31 -3.87 8.38
CA ASP A 156 -6.00 -3.76 9.81
C ASP A 156 -4.50 -3.51 10.05
N SER A 157 -4.23 -2.74 11.10
CA SER A 157 -2.90 -2.59 11.67
C SER A 157 -2.49 -3.79 12.53
N SER A 158 -3.45 -4.62 12.98
CA SER A 158 -3.11 -5.92 13.57
C SER A 158 -2.59 -6.83 12.45
N MET A 159 -1.39 -7.39 12.63
CA MET A 159 -0.74 -8.31 11.70
C MET A 159 -1.46 -9.68 11.59
N GLU A 160 -2.66 -9.79 12.17
CA GLU A 160 -3.48 -10.98 12.13
C GLU A 160 -4.30 -11.04 10.83
N VAL A 161 -4.26 -12.19 10.16
CA VAL A 161 -5.03 -12.45 8.95
C VAL A 161 -6.49 -12.73 9.33
N ASN A 162 -7.29 -11.68 9.42
CA ASN A 162 -8.76 -11.76 9.58
C ASN A 162 -9.44 -11.64 8.19
N PRO A 163 -10.22 -12.64 7.74
CA PRO A 163 -10.87 -12.61 6.42
C PRO A 163 -11.81 -11.41 6.21
N GLU A 164 -12.38 -10.84 7.28
CA GLU A 164 -13.24 -9.66 7.19
C GLU A 164 -12.47 -8.37 6.85
N ASN A 165 -11.18 -8.33 7.15
CA ASN A 165 -10.31 -7.17 6.95
C ASN A 165 -9.46 -7.27 5.67
N ILE A 166 -9.68 -8.30 4.86
CA ILE A 166 -8.95 -8.54 3.62
C ILE A 166 -9.76 -7.99 2.45
N THR A 167 -9.11 -7.17 1.65
CA THR A 167 -9.62 -6.73 0.34
C THR A 167 -8.80 -7.41 -0.75
N PRO A 168 -9.35 -8.42 -1.46
CA PRO A 168 -8.65 -9.06 -2.57
C PRO A 168 -8.32 -8.04 -3.67
N PHE A 169 -7.21 -8.24 -4.37
CA PHE A 169 -6.87 -7.41 -5.54
C PHE A 169 -7.43 -8.00 -6.83
N TYR A 170 -7.66 -7.15 -7.82
CA TYR A 170 -8.02 -7.57 -9.19
C TYR A 170 -9.26 -8.47 -9.25
N ASP A 171 -9.23 -9.51 -10.07
CA ASP A 171 -10.30 -10.49 -10.25
C ASP A 171 -10.31 -11.59 -9.17
N ARG A 172 -9.60 -11.40 -8.05
CA ARG A 172 -9.51 -12.39 -6.99
C ARG A 172 -10.72 -12.32 -6.07
N VAL A 173 -11.12 -13.47 -5.56
CA VAL A 173 -12.23 -13.64 -4.63
C VAL A 173 -11.72 -14.45 -3.44
N LEU A 174 -11.96 -13.94 -2.23
CA LEU A 174 -11.69 -14.66 -1.00
C LEU A 174 -12.89 -15.54 -0.68
N ILE A 175 -12.65 -16.83 -0.49
CA ILE A 175 -13.69 -17.80 -0.19
C ILE A 175 -13.40 -18.56 1.09
N LYS A 176 -14.47 -18.93 1.78
CA LYS A 176 -14.48 -19.94 2.83
C LYS A 176 -14.74 -21.30 2.19
N LEU A 177 -13.84 -22.26 2.37
CA LEU A 177 -13.99 -23.61 1.84
C LEU A 177 -15.10 -24.35 2.58
N VAL A 178 -16.04 -24.92 1.82
CA VAL A 178 -17.08 -25.81 2.36
C VAL A 178 -16.58 -27.23 2.15
N ASN A 179 -16.14 -27.91 3.21
CA ASN A 179 -15.80 -29.32 3.11
C ASN A 179 -17.10 -30.13 2.95
N GLN A 180 -17.34 -30.66 1.75
CA GLN A 180 -18.27 -31.77 1.61
C GLN A 180 -17.58 -32.99 2.24
N ASN A 181 -17.83 -33.24 3.53
CA ASN A 181 -17.56 -34.55 4.08
C ASN A 181 -18.40 -35.53 3.25
N ILE A 182 -17.74 -36.29 2.38
CA ILE A 182 -18.34 -37.44 1.71
C ILE A 182 -18.43 -38.54 2.76
N ASN A 183 -19.30 -38.35 3.75
CA ASN A 183 -19.98 -39.48 4.36
C ASN A 183 -21.09 -39.85 3.39
N SER A 184 -20.72 -40.46 2.26
CA SER A 184 -21.68 -41.30 1.57
C SER A 184 -22.04 -42.40 2.56
N ASP A 185 -23.33 -42.67 2.74
CA ASP A 185 -23.93 -43.75 3.54
C ASP A 185 -23.47 -45.18 3.15
N SER A 186 -22.33 -45.31 2.49
CA SER A 186 -21.67 -46.55 2.10
C SER A 186 -20.75 -47.02 3.21
N LEU A 187 -21.09 -48.17 3.80
CA LEU A 187 -20.38 -48.91 4.85
C LEU A 187 -19.03 -49.49 4.41
N ILE A 188 -18.23 -48.73 3.65
CA ILE A 188 -16.90 -49.12 3.18
C ILE A 188 -15.95 -47.98 3.52
N ILE A 189 -15.05 -48.24 4.47
CA ILE A 189 -13.93 -47.35 4.79
C ILE A 189 -12.96 -47.45 3.61
N MET A 190 -12.89 -46.40 2.80
CA MET A 190 -11.79 -46.22 1.84
C MET A 190 -10.52 -45.82 2.59
N PRO A 191 -9.35 -46.41 2.29
CA PRO A 191 -8.10 -46.00 2.90
C PRO A 191 -7.80 -44.54 2.55
N GLU A 192 -7.53 -43.71 3.56
CA GLU A 192 -7.33 -42.25 3.50
C GLU A 192 -6.17 -41.77 2.61
N SER A 193 -5.46 -42.66 1.92
CA SER A 193 -4.19 -42.36 1.25
C SER A 193 -4.30 -41.78 -0.16
N GLN A 194 -5.49 -41.49 -0.71
CA GLN A 194 -5.64 -40.81 -2.02
C GLN A 194 -6.78 -39.79 -2.13
N ASN A 195 -7.42 -39.35 -1.04
CA ASN A 195 -8.41 -38.27 -1.12
C ASN A 195 -7.76 -36.90 -0.93
N ASN A 196 -6.95 -36.51 -1.92
CA ASN A 196 -6.58 -35.11 -2.17
C ASN A 196 -7.66 -34.41 -3.02
N GLU A 197 -8.94 -34.73 -2.82
CA GLU A 197 -10.03 -33.96 -3.41
C GLU A 197 -10.07 -32.61 -2.71
N LYS A 198 -9.36 -31.64 -3.29
CA LYS A 198 -9.48 -30.24 -2.94
C LYS A 198 -10.96 -29.89 -3.01
N SER A 199 -11.51 -29.35 -1.91
CA SER A 199 -12.90 -28.87 -1.91
C SER A 199 -13.08 -27.92 -3.09
N CYS A 200 -14.15 -28.15 -3.85
CA CYS A 200 -14.51 -27.36 -5.03
C CYS A 200 -15.69 -26.41 -4.75
N ASP A 201 -16.17 -26.38 -3.51
CA ASP A 201 -17.30 -25.55 -3.07
C ASP A 201 -16.83 -24.53 -2.04
N GLY A 202 -17.30 -23.29 -2.18
CA GLY A 202 -16.94 -22.21 -1.27
C GLY A 202 -18.02 -21.17 -1.12
N LEU A 203 -18.01 -20.48 0.02
CA LEU A 203 -18.81 -19.28 0.27
C LEU A 203 -17.93 -18.05 0.03
N VAL A 204 -18.40 -17.10 -0.76
CA VAL A 204 -17.68 -15.85 -1.02
C VAL A 204 -17.72 -14.93 0.19
N VAL A 205 -16.55 -14.52 0.66
CA VAL A 205 -16.37 -13.67 1.84
C VAL A 205 -16.00 -12.24 1.44
N ALA A 206 -15.13 -12.10 0.45
CA ALA A 206 -14.73 -10.79 -0.08
C ALA A 206 -14.43 -10.89 -1.58
N THR A 207 -14.65 -9.79 -2.30
CA THR A 207 -14.45 -9.69 -3.75
C THR A 207 -13.46 -8.59 -4.07
N GLY A 208 -12.57 -8.82 -5.02
CA GLY A 208 -11.67 -7.79 -5.54
C GLY A 208 -12.38 -6.80 -6.46
N SER A 209 -11.64 -5.75 -6.85
CA SER A 209 -12.18 -4.64 -7.64
C SER A 209 -12.25 -4.90 -9.15
N GLY A 210 -11.70 -6.02 -9.62
CA GLY A 210 -11.63 -6.37 -11.04
C GLY A 210 -10.32 -5.99 -11.73
N ASN A 211 -10.08 -6.64 -12.87
CA ASN A 211 -8.95 -6.34 -13.76
C ASN A 211 -9.21 -5.05 -14.54
N TYR A 212 -8.13 -4.46 -15.07
CA TYR A 212 -8.22 -3.29 -15.95
C TYR A 212 -8.50 -3.70 -17.40
N ASP A 213 -9.37 -2.97 -18.08
CA ASP A 213 -9.57 -3.05 -19.52
C ASP A 213 -8.48 -2.28 -20.31
N GLU A 214 -8.61 -2.23 -21.63
CA GLU A 214 -7.70 -1.46 -22.50
C GLU A 214 -7.78 0.06 -22.30
N HIS A 215 -8.73 0.57 -21.52
CA HIS A 215 -8.94 1.97 -21.23
C HIS A 215 -8.66 2.33 -19.76
N ASN A 216 -8.04 1.41 -19.01
CA ASN A 216 -7.80 1.53 -17.56
C ASN A 216 -9.07 1.67 -16.70
N ASN A 217 -10.22 1.23 -17.20
CA ASN A 217 -11.42 1.05 -16.39
C ASN A 217 -11.42 -0.33 -15.74
N LYS A 218 -11.97 -0.43 -14.54
CA LYS A 218 -12.11 -1.72 -13.85
C LYS A 218 -13.27 -2.52 -14.43
N ILE A 219 -13.00 -3.77 -14.80
CA ILE A 219 -13.99 -4.74 -15.26
C ILE A 219 -14.68 -5.32 -14.02
N PRO A 220 -15.98 -5.07 -13.79
CA PRO A 220 -16.66 -5.58 -12.60
C PRO A 220 -16.71 -7.11 -12.59
N LEU A 221 -16.69 -7.70 -11.39
CA LEU A 221 -16.91 -9.13 -11.21
C LEU A 221 -18.41 -9.43 -11.12
N ASP A 222 -18.83 -10.52 -11.75
CA ASP A 222 -20.20 -11.03 -11.67
C ASP A 222 -20.48 -11.81 -10.36
N ILE A 223 -19.68 -11.61 -9.32
CA ILE A 223 -19.72 -12.35 -8.05
C ILE A 223 -19.95 -11.38 -6.91
N ARG A 224 -20.78 -11.77 -5.95
CA ARG A 224 -21.11 -10.96 -4.76
C ARG A 224 -20.70 -11.67 -3.48
N ILE A 225 -20.53 -10.87 -2.43
CA ILE A 225 -20.34 -11.38 -1.07
C ILE A 225 -21.56 -12.23 -0.69
N ASN A 226 -21.31 -13.37 -0.06
CA ASN A 226 -22.27 -14.42 0.31
C ASN A 226 -22.82 -15.28 -0.83
N ASP A 227 -22.32 -15.15 -2.07
CA ASP A 227 -22.64 -16.15 -3.11
C ASP A 227 -21.99 -17.50 -2.74
N TYR A 228 -22.72 -18.61 -2.90
CA TYR A 228 -22.08 -19.93 -2.92
C TYR A 228 -21.53 -20.17 -4.31
N ILE A 229 -20.33 -20.72 -4.40
CA ILE A 229 -19.67 -20.94 -5.68
C ILE A 229 -19.14 -22.35 -5.82
N LYS A 230 -19.12 -22.83 -7.06
CA LYS A 230 -18.33 -23.99 -7.50
C LYS A 230 -17.12 -23.48 -8.26
N PHE A 231 -15.92 -23.94 -7.91
CA PHE A 231 -14.68 -23.54 -8.57
C PHE A 231 -13.81 -24.75 -8.95
N SER A 232 -12.87 -24.55 -9.86
CA SER A 232 -11.98 -25.61 -10.33
C SER A 232 -10.98 -26.05 -9.24
N PRO A 233 -10.72 -27.35 -9.03
CA PRO A 233 -9.77 -27.84 -8.03
C PRO A 233 -8.32 -27.40 -8.29
N PHE A 234 -8.00 -26.96 -9.50
CA PHE A 234 -6.68 -26.45 -9.88
C PHE A 234 -6.55 -24.93 -9.70
N SER A 235 -7.56 -24.28 -9.13
CA SER A 235 -7.61 -22.83 -9.02
C SER A 235 -7.15 -22.26 -7.69
N ASN A 236 -6.91 -23.12 -6.68
CA ASN A 236 -6.42 -22.67 -5.38
C ASN A 236 -5.07 -21.99 -5.58
N GLU A 237 -5.02 -20.73 -5.19
CA GLU A 237 -3.76 -20.07 -4.91
C GLU A 237 -3.08 -20.78 -3.73
N SER A 238 -1.75 -20.81 -3.69
CA SER A 238 -1.01 -21.57 -2.66
C SER A 238 -1.21 -21.04 -1.24
N CYS A 239 -1.79 -19.85 -1.10
CA CYS A 239 -2.20 -19.29 0.18
C CYS A 239 -3.55 -19.87 0.62
N GLU A 240 -3.48 -20.83 1.55
CA GLU A 240 -4.61 -21.29 2.36
C GLU A 240 -4.34 -20.95 3.81
N PHE A 241 -5.31 -20.34 4.50
CA PHE A 241 -5.20 -20.00 5.91
C PHE A 241 -6.44 -20.41 6.69
N THR A 242 -6.26 -20.72 7.97
CA THR A 242 -7.37 -21.11 8.87
C THR A 242 -7.67 -20.00 9.85
N TYR A 243 -8.92 -19.57 9.96
CA TYR A 243 -9.37 -18.57 10.93
C TYR A 243 -10.63 -19.10 11.63
N LYS A 244 -10.66 -19.09 12.98
CA LYS A 244 -11.76 -19.64 13.80
C LYS A 244 -12.18 -21.08 13.39
N ASN A 245 -11.21 -21.95 13.09
CA ASN A 245 -11.39 -23.34 12.61
C ASN A 245 -12.03 -23.48 11.21
N GLU A 246 -12.14 -22.38 10.47
CA GLU A 246 -12.63 -22.37 9.09
C GLU A 246 -11.47 -22.11 8.13
N LYS A 247 -11.45 -22.80 6.99
CA LYS A 247 -10.40 -22.65 5.98
C LYS A 247 -10.81 -21.64 4.93
N TYR A 248 -9.88 -20.77 4.57
CA TYR A 248 -10.06 -19.74 3.55
C TYR A 248 -8.96 -19.84 2.50
N THR A 249 -9.31 -19.50 1.26
CA THR A 249 -8.38 -19.45 0.13
C THR A 249 -8.81 -18.37 -0.86
N PHE A 250 -7.90 -18.01 -1.76
CA PHE A 250 -8.17 -17.10 -2.86
C PHE A 250 -8.37 -17.88 -4.15
N VAL A 251 -9.35 -17.46 -4.94
CA VAL A 251 -9.65 -18.01 -6.26
C VAL A 251 -9.78 -16.86 -7.25
N LYS A 252 -9.18 -16.97 -8.44
CA LYS A 252 -9.42 -16.01 -9.53
C LYS A 252 -10.82 -16.23 -10.10
N ALA A 253 -11.54 -15.14 -10.38
CA ALA A 253 -12.92 -15.19 -10.88
C ALA A 253 -13.08 -16.06 -12.13
N ARG A 254 -12.07 -16.08 -13.02
CA ARG A 254 -12.05 -16.93 -14.22
C ARG A 254 -12.13 -18.43 -13.96
N TYR A 255 -11.85 -18.88 -12.73
CA TYR A 255 -11.91 -20.29 -12.34
C TYR A 255 -13.19 -20.67 -11.61
N ILE A 256 -14.09 -19.71 -11.40
CA ILE A 256 -15.40 -19.93 -10.80
C ILE A 256 -16.34 -20.40 -11.90
N MET A 257 -16.87 -21.60 -11.73
CA MET A 257 -17.65 -22.33 -12.73
C MET A 257 -19.16 -22.11 -12.57
N ALA A 258 -19.62 -21.90 -11.34
CA ALA A 258 -21.02 -21.63 -11.04
C ALA A 258 -21.15 -20.83 -9.74
N LYS A 259 -22.26 -20.10 -9.61
CA LYS A 259 -22.74 -19.51 -8.36
C LYS A 259 -24.19 -19.90 -8.11
N TYR A 260 -24.58 -20.11 -6.84
CA TYR A 260 -25.92 -20.55 -6.44
C TYR A 260 -26.34 -20.02 -5.07
#